data_AF-A0A2S7P411-F1
#
_entry.id   AF-A0A2S7P411-F1
#
_cell.length_a   1.000
_cell.length_b   1.000
_cell.length_c   1.000
_cell.angle_alpha   90.00
_cell.angle_beta   90.00
_cell.angle_gamma   90.00
#
_symmetry.space_group_name_H-M   'P 1'
#
loop_
_entity.id
_entity.type
_entity.pdbx_description
1 polymer ?
#
loop_
_entity_poly.entity_id
_entity_poly.type
_entity_poly.pdbx_seq_one_letter_code
_entity_poly.pdbx_strand_id
1 'polypeptide(L)'
;MVVQLSNASRNWDIGMLVAGIRNLLGVLEAMKLDTANHQIRYFRPFLIADTVQFEQKFFMKKIAIDKVDIDGAHEWFRRAGSLPDIIPLQGSVYLQGKIWDFMKAFVNLTLPSRASEPAPYTFLFDEERLVKLRSDILDLINLEISMYMYHNLEAIYKSNKSRSVLQDDTLATSLSISTPTDEDVLSVPTAPSQNDQSFSQQIWIPEDEKMDSASPRSSPSTTLFTSETYLPTPLYLSPQDSNSSSQARTSLQALLASSSSHNKWEDMSSNISLQILRTTSTPMNRLPILEKYLILYLSNSNSKVYLEAEADFLAKLLPELQRLVKKYTSLTGQQIFEAATSSNPVLGPIDRIAQLNVQKDNLLDIATRIAHIGILHWRVWAPLVYLYDKSTTEEEKDASMS
;
A
#
# COMPACT_ATOMS: atom_id res chain seq x y z
N MET A 1 -11.92 -30.05 41.25
CA MET A 1 -10.76 -29.54 42.02
C MET A 1 -10.93 -29.71 43.53
N VAL A 2 -11.80 -28.95 44.23
CA VAL A 2 -11.98 -29.09 45.70
C VAL A 2 -12.39 -30.51 46.10
N VAL A 3 -13.33 -31.12 45.36
CA VAL A 3 -13.74 -32.53 45.57
C VAL A 3 -12.60 -33.52 45.30
N GLN A 4 -11.72 -33.24 44.33
CA GLN A 4 -10.56 -34.10 44.03
C GLN A 4 -9.50 -34.01 45.15
N LEU A 5 -9.23 -32.82 45.66
CA LEU A 5 -8.31 -32.61 46.79
C LEU A 5 -8.85 -33.23 48.09
N SER A 6 -10.16 -33.06 48.36
CA SER A 6 -10.81 -33.65 49.53
C SER A 6 -10.86 -35.18 49.47
N ASN A 7 -11.10 -35.76 48.29
CA ASN A 7 -11.11 -37.22 48.12
C ASN A 7 -9.68 -37.81 48.11
N ALA A 8 -8.70 -37.13 47.51
CA ALA A 8 -7.31 -37.55 47.54
C ALA A 8 -6.73 -37.53 48.97
N SER A 9 -7.07 -36.52 49.76
CA SER A 9 -6.67 -36.42 51.17
C SER A 9 -7.30 -37.53 52.03
N ARG A 10 -8.56 -37.90 51.77
CA ARG A 10 -9.25 -38.99 52.49
C ARG A 10 -8.71 -40.37 52.12
N ASN A 11 -8.31 -40.56 50.87
CA ASN A 11 -7.90 -41.86 50.33
C ASN A 11 -6.36 -42.04 50.27
N TRP A 12 -5.58 -41.07 50.78
CA TRP A 12 -4.10 -41.06 50.74
C TRP A 12 -3.48 -41.21 49.33
N ASP A 13 -4.21 -40.81 48.30
CA ASP A 13 -3.71 -40.85 46.92
C ASP A 13 -2.87 -39.61 46.63
N ILE A 14 -1.55 -39.78 46.73
CA ILE A 14 -0.57 -38.71 46.52
C ILE A 14 -0.60 -38.17 45.08
N GLY A 15 -0.92 -39.02 44.10
CA GLY A 15 -0.96 -38.65 42.68
C GLY A 15 -2.14 -37.73 42.38
N MET A 16 -3.32 -38.09 42.89
CA MET A 16 -4.51 -37.23 42.80
C MET A 16 -4.34 -35.93 43.58
N LEU A 17 -3.60 -35.94 44.70
CA LEU A 17 -3.32 -34.74 45.48
C LEU A 17 -2.42 -33.77 44.71
N VAL A 18 -1.30 -34.24 44.15
CA VAL A 18 -0.37 -33.42 43.35
C VAL A 18 -1.08 -32.87 42.11
N ALA A 19 -1.88 -33.68 41.42
CA ALA A 19 -2.68 -33.23 40.29
C ALA A 19 -3.71 -32.15 40.70
N GLY A 20 -4.36 -32.33 41.85
CA GLY A 20 -5.28 -31.35 42.43
C GLY A 20 -4.61 -30.02 42.76
N ILE A 21 -3.41 -30.05 43.37
CA ILE A 21 -2.62 -28.85 43.72
C ILE A 21 -2.13 -28.15 42.45
N ARG A 22 -1.64 -28.90 41.45
CA ARG A 22 -1.21 -28.33 40.17
C ARG A 22 -2.36 -27.61 39.46
N ASN A 23 -3.56 -28.20 39.48
CA ASN A 23 -4.76 -27.57 38.94
C ASN A 23 -5.16 -26.31 39.73
N LEU A 24 -5.05 -26.33 41.06
CA LEU A 24 -5.32 -25.15 41.90
C LEU A 24 -4.35 -24.00 41.59
N LEU A 25 -3.06 -24.30 41.48
CA LEU A 25 -2.04 -23.31 41.12
C LEU A 25 -2.29 -22.74 39.72
N GLY A 26 -2.68 -23.57 38.75
CA GLY A 26 -3.06 -23.12 37.41
C GLY A 26 -4.27 -22.16 37.42
N VAL A 27 -5.27 -22.43 38.27
CA VAL A 27 -6.41 -21.51 38.43
C VAL A 27 -6.01 -20.22 39.12
N LEU A 28 -5.16 -20.27 40.15
CA LEU A 28 -4.67 -19.05 40.82
C LEU A 28 -3.83 -18.18 39.88
N GLU A 29 -3.02 -18.79 39.02
CA GLU A 29 -2.28 -18.08 37.97
C GLU A 29 -3.22 -17.41 36.97
N ALA A 30 -4.23 -18.13 36.50
CA ALA A 30 -5.26 -17.56 35.63
C ALA A 30 -6.01 -16.40 36.30
N MET A 31 -6.37 -16.53 37.58
CA MET A 31 -7.03 -15.47 38.35
C MET A 31 -6.14 -14.25 38.56
N LYS A 32 -4.83 -14.43 38.73
CA LYS A 32 -3.86 -13.33 38.83
C LYS A 32 -3.80 -12.55 37.51
N LEU A 33 -3.74 -13.27 36.38
CA LEU A 33 -3.81 -12.65 35.05
C LEU A 33 -5.15 -11.92 34.85
N ASP A 34 -6.25 -12.49 35.30
CA ASP A 34 -7.57 -11.87 35.19
C ASP A 34 -7.68 -10.57 36.01
N THR A 35 -7.12 -10.58 37.23
CA THR A 35 -7.01 -9.38 38.08
C THR A 35 -6.14 -8.31 37.43
N ALA A 36 -4.98 -8.67 36.87
CA ALA A 36 -4.11 -7.74 36.17
C ALA A 36 -4.79 -7.16 34.91
N ASN A 37 -5.47 -8.00 34.13
CA ASN A 37 -6.23 -7.57 32.95
C ASN A 37 -7.37 -6.63 33.32
N HIS A 38 -8.10 -6.92 34.40
CA HIS A 38 -9.12 -6.04 34.94
C HIS A 38 -8.53 -4.69 35.35
N GLN A 39 -7.40 -4.69 36.07
CA GLN A 39 -6.70 -3.45 36.45
C GLN A 39 -6.28 -2.63 35.22
N ILE A 40 -5.70 -3.26 34.19
CA ILE A 40 -5.34 -2.56 32.95
C ILE A 40 -6.58 -1.96 32.29
N ARG A 41 -7.69 -2.70 32.20
CA ARG A 41 -8.95 -2.19 31.63
C ARG A 41 -9.51 -1.02 32.43
N TYR A 42 -9.47 -1.11 33.76
CA TYR A 42 -9.94 -0.08 34.68
C TYR A 42 -9.12 1.20 34.58
N PHE A 43 -7.79 1.10 34.55
CA PHE A 43 -6.92 2.27 34.50
C PHE A 43 -6.75 2.85 33.10
N ARG A 44 -7.02 2.09 32.03
CA ARG A 44 -6.82 2.51 30.63
C ARG A 44 -7.43 3.88 30.31
N PRO A 45 -8.69 4.20 30.64
CA PRO A 45 -9.27 5.52 30.31
C PRO A 45 -8.48 6.67 30.96
N PHE A 46 -8.05 6.49 32.21
CA PHE A 46 -7.25 7.48 32.94
C PHE A 46 -5.86 7.64 32.34
N LEU A 47 -5.19 6.53 32.00
CA LEU A 47 -3.87 6.54 31.37
C LEU A 47 -3.93 7.24 30.01
N ILE A 48 -4.93 6.93 29.17
CA ILE A 48 -5.10 7.56 27.86
C ILE A 48 -5.35 9.07 27.99
N ALA A 49 -6.19 9.49 28.94
CA ALA A 49 -6.48 10.90 29.16
C ALA A 49 -5.24 11.70 29.57
N ASP A 50 -4.35 11.12 30.39
CA ASP A 50 -3.15 11.78 30.91
C ASP A 50 -1.90 11.62 30.03
N THR A 51 -1.94 10.74 29.02
CA THR A 51 -0.76 10.36 28.20
C THR A 51 -0.04 11.58 27.62
N VAL A 52 -0.78 12.55 27.05
CA VAL A 52 -0.17 13.75 26.44
C VAL A 52 0.58 14.58 27.47
N GLN A 53 -0.01 14.80 28.65
CA GLN A 53 0.62 15.59 29.72
C GLN A 53 1.84 14.86 30.28
N PHE A 54 1.75 13.55 30.44
CA PHE A 54 2.85 12.70 30.87
C PHE A 54 4.04 12.78 29.89
N GLU A 55 3.80 12.59 28.59
CA GLU A 55 4.85 12.68 27.57
C GLU A 55 5.46 14.08 27.49
N GLN A 56 4.64 15.13 27.56
CA GLN A 56 5.15 16.50 27.59
C GLN A 56 6.10 16.74 28.77
N LYS A 57 5.71 16.34 30.00
CA LYS A 57 6.58 16.45 31.19
C LYS A 57 7.86 15.63 31.04
N PHE A 58 7.74 14.42 30.50
CA PHE A 58 8.89 13.54 30.26
C PHE A 58 9.89 14.18 29.30
N PHE A 59 9.43 14.70 28.16
CA PHE A 59 10.29 15.31 27.15
C PHE A 59 10.81 16.68 27.56
N MET A 60 10.02 17.52 28.25
CA MET A 60 10.50 18.78 28.84
C MET A 60 11.72 18.54 29.75
N LYS A 61 11.66 17.52 30.63
CA LYS A 61 12.79 17.16 31.49
C LYS A 61 14.01 16.73 30.68
N LYS A 62 13.80 16.01 29.57
CA LYS A 62 14.88 15.49 28.73
C LYS A 62 15.54 16.58 27.88
N ILE A 63 14.73 17.52 27.38
CA ILE A 63 15.14 18.75 26.69
C ILE A 63 16.00 19.61 27.62
N ALA A 64 15.58 19.78 28.88
CA ALA A 64 16.35 20.55 29.88
C ALA A 64 17.73 19.94 30.22
N ILE A 65 17.92 18.64 29.96
CA ILE A 65 19.19 17.92 30.18
C ILE A 65 20.00 17.84 28.86
N ASP A 66 19.56 18.51 27.80
CA ASP A 66 20.17 18.52 26.46
C ASP A 66 20.37 17.11 25.86
N LYS A 67 19.43 16.21 26.16
CA LYS A 67 19.42 14.82 25.67
C LYS A 67 18.52 14.61 24.45
N VAL A 68 18.04 15.69 23.85
CA VAL A 68 17.10 15.69 22.72
C VAL A 68 17.62 16.68 21.70
N ASP A 69 17.90 16.20 20.49
CA ASP A 69 18.19 17.09 19.35
C ASP A 69 16.88 17.74 18.87
N ILE A 70 16.69 18.99 19.29
CA ILE A 70 15.52 19.80 18.92
C ILE A 70 15.79 20.58 17.63
N ASP A 71 17.05 20.95 17.38
CA ASP A 71 17.42 21.78 16.24
C ASP A 71 17.18 21.05 14.92
N GLY A 72 17.52 19.75 14.84
CA GLY A 72 17.19 18.92 13.68
C GLY A 72 15.68 18.81 13.43
N ALA A 73 14.87 18.77 14.48
CA ALA A 73 13.41 18.71 14.38
C ALA A 73 12.79 20.05 13.93
N HIS A 74 13.35 21.18 14.39
CA HIS A 74 12.95 22.51 13.92
C HIS A 74 13.27 22.70 12.43
N GLU A 75 14.48 22.33 12.00
CA GLU A 75 14.88 22.47 10.60
C GLU A 75 14.01 21.58 9.70
N TRP A 76 13.74 20.35 10.12
CA TRP A 76 12.81 19.46 9.43
C TRP A 76 11.42 20.08 9.27
N PHE A 77 10.86 20.65 10.34
CA PHE A 77 9.54 21.29 10.28
C PHE A 77 9.56 22.57 9.43
N ARG A 78 10.62 23.38 9.50
CA ARG A 78 10.78 24.60 8.69
C ARG A 78 10.79 24.27 7.19
N ARG A 79 11.46 23.18 6.79
CA ARG A 79 11.45 22.70 5.40
C ARG A 79 10.04 22.35 4.91
N ALA A 80 9.15 21.94 5.81
CA ALA A 80 7.77 21.62 5.45
C ALA A 80 6.97 22.82 4.92
N GLY A 81 7.24 24.02 5.45
CA GLY A 81 6.62 25.25 4.96
C GLY A 81 7.04 25.63 3.54
N SER A 82 8.14 25.07 3.03
CA SER A 82 8.60 25.25 1.65
C SER A 82 8.09 24.18 0.67
N LEU A 83 7.39 23.15 1.16
CA LEU A 83 6.84 22.11 0.31
C LEU A 83 5.70 22.67 -0.57
N PRO A 84 5.63 22.30 -1.86
CA PRO A 84 4.57 22.76 -2.74
C PRO A 84 3.19 22.37 -2.20
N ASP A 85 2.24 23.31 -2.22
CA ASP A 85 0.85 23.00 -1.96
C ASP A 85 0.27 22.26 -3.17
N ILE A 86 0.19 20.93 -3.07
CA ILE A 86 -0.42 20.09 -4.10
C ILE A 86 -1.94 20.35 -4.20
N ILE A 87 -2.55 20.90 -3.15
CA ILE A 87 -3.97 21.29 -3.09
C ILE A 87 -4.06 22.72 -2.56
N PRO A 88 -4.71 23.66 -3.28
CA PRO A 88 -4.98 24.99 -2.77
C PRO A 88 -5.89 24.90 -1.54
N LEU A 89 -5.34 25.11 -0.35
CA LEU A 89 -6.13 25.10 0.89
C LEU A 89 -6.96 26.38 0.95
N GLN A 90 -8.24 26.30 0.58
CA GLN A 90 -9.15 27.43 0.73
C GLN A 90 -9.44 27.65 2.23
N GLY A 91 -8.87 28.73 2.77
CA GLY A 91 -9.23 29.43 4.01
C GLY A 91 -9.59 28.60 5.25
N SER A 92 -8.65 28.46 6.20
CA SER A 92 -8.99 28.35 7.62
C SER A 92 -7.77 28.62 8.51
N VAL A 93 -7.92 29.61 9.41
CA VAL A 93 -7.19 29.90 10.66
C VAL A 93 -5.75 29.40 10.72
N TYR A 94 -4.78 30.32 10.78
CA TYR A 94 -3.32 30.13 10.92
C TYR A 94 -2.83 28.90 11.74
N LEU A 95 -3.54 28.52 12.81
CA LEU A 95 -3.24 27.32 13.62
C LEU A 95 -3.58 25.98 12.90
N GLN A 96 -4.67 25.94 12.12
CA GLN A 96 -4.97 24.86 11.19
C GLN A 96 -3.91 24.81 10.06
N GLY A 97 -3.32 25.95 9.72
CA GLY A 97 -2.19 26.05 8.79
C GLY A 97 -0.96 25.31 9.30
N LYS A 98 -0.45 25.64 10.49
CA LYS A 98 0.76 25.01 11.05
C LYS A 98 0.62 23.49 11.26
N ILE A 99 -0.54 23.01 11.73
CA ILE A 99 -0.78 21.57 11.85
C ILE A 99 -0.85 20.90 10.47
N TRP A 100 -1.37 21.58 9.46
CA TRP A 100 -1.38 21.06 8.09
C TRP A 100 0.01 21.03 7.47
N ASP A 101 0.84 22.04 7.72
CA ASP A 101 2.25 22.03 7.31
C ASP A 101 3.01 20.86 7.94
N PHE A 102 2.73 20.56 9.21
CA PHE A 102 3.26 19.36 9.86
C PHE A 102 2.74 18.08 9.20
N MET A 103 1.45 18.00 8.88
CA MET A 103 0.89 16.84 8.20
C MET A 103 1.50 16.63 6.81
N LYS A 104 1.76 17.71 6.06
CA LYS A 104 2.52 17.64 4.79
C LYS A 104 3.94 17.10 5.02
N ALA A 105 4.65 17.62 6.03
CA ALA A 105 5.97 17.14 6.42
C ALA A 105 5.96 15.64 6.75
N PHE A 106 4.96 15.23 7.53
CA PHE A 106 4.81 13.86 7.99
C PHE A 106 4.48 12.92 6.84
N VAL A 107 3.57 13.29 5.94
CA VAL A 107 3.31 12.54 4.71
C VAL A 107 4.59 12.40 3.88
N ASN A 108 5.34 13.49 3.70
CA ASN A 108 6.61 13.46 2.96
C ASN A 108 7.64 12.52 3.63
N LEU A 109 7.68 12.46 4.97
CA LEU A 109 8.51 11.52 5.71
C LEU A 109 8.10 10.05 5.50
N THR A 110 6.82 9.80 5.20
CA THR A 110 6.28 8.44 4.97
C THR A 110 6.45 7.94 3.54
N LEU A 111 6.91 8.79 2.61
CA LEU A 111 7.08 8.42 1.21
C LEU A 111 8.26 7.46 1.02
N PRO A 112 8.11 6.39 0.24
CA PRO A 112 9.21 5.49 -0.09
C PRO A 112 10.36 6.18 -0.83
N SER A 113 10.07 7.21 -1.65
CA SER A 113 11.11 8.01 -2.32
C SER A 113 12.04 8.73 -1.34
N ARG A 114 11.58 8.91 -0.09
CA ARG A 114 12.30 9.58 1.01
C ARG A 114 12.69 8.62 2.14
N ALA A 115 12.62 7.31 1.93
CA ALA A 115 12.87 6.31 2.96
C ALA A 115 14.28 6.40 3.58
N SER A 116 15.26 6.90 2.82
CA SER A 116 16.64 7.10 3.30
C SER A 116 16.80 8.31 4.23
N GLU A 117 15.83 9.23 4.29
CA GLU A 117 15.90 10.39 5.19
C GLU A 117 15.59 9.93 6.63
N PRO A 118 16.49 10.21 7.60
CA PRO A 118 16.26 9.84 8.99
C PRO A 118 15.08 10.64 9.55
N ALA A 119 14.25 9.97 10.35
CA ALA A 119 13.17 10.64 11.07
C ALA A 119 13.76 11.55 12.16
N PRO A 120 13.17 12.73 12.41
CA PRO A 120 13.57 13.57 13.53
C PRO A 120 13.45 12.82 14.86
N TYR A 121 14.25 13.22 15.86
CA TYR A 121 14.23 12.59 17.19
C TYR A 121 12.85 12.60 17.84
N THR A 122 11.99 13.56 17.51
CA THR A 122 10.61 13.65 18.01
C THR A 122 9.80 12.38 17.71
N PHE A 123 10.15 11.62 16.68
CA PHE A 123 9.49 10.36 16.29
C PHE A 123 10.04 9.11 17.00
N LEU A 124 10.85 9.25 18.07
CA LEU A 124 11.43 8.12 18.80
C LEU A 124 10.41 7.04 19.21
N PHE A 125 9.20 7.44 19.63
CA PHE A 125 8.14 6.48 20.02
C PHE A 125 7.24 6.05 18.85
N ASP A 126 7.48 6.58 17.65
CA ASP A 126 6.70 6.34 16.44
C ASP A 126 7.49 5.57 15.36
N GLU A 127 8.76 5.22 15.61
CA GLU A 127 9.67 4.62 14.61
C GLU A 127 9.12 3.32 13.98
N GLU A 128 8.72 2.34 14.80
CA GLU A 128 8.14 1.08 14.29
C GLU A 128 6.88 1.32 13.47
N ARG A 129 6.03 2.27 13.91
CA ARG A 129 4.79 2.64 13.23
C ARG A 129 5.08 3.32 11.88
N LEU A 130 6.11 4.16 11.83
CA LEU A 130 6.58 4.83 10.62
C LEU A 130 7.17 3.83 9.61
N VAL A 131 8.02 2.90 10.06
CA VAL A 131 8.58 1.84 9.23
C VAL A 131 7.47 1.01 8.60
N LYS A 132 6.48 0.58 9.41
CA LYS A 132 5.33 -0.16 8.90
C LYS A 132 4.53 0.66 7.89
N LEU A 133 4.26 1.93 8.18
CA LEU A 133 3.52 2.83 7.30
C LEU A 133 4.21 3.03 5.95
N ARG A 134 5.54 3.21 5.94
CA ARG A 134 6.35 3.29 4.71
C ARG A 134 6.25 2.00 3.88
N SER A 135 6.32 0.84 4.53
CA SER A 135 6.16 -0.46 3.86
C SER A 135 4.77 -0.61 3.23
N ASP A 136 3.71 -0.22 3.95
CA ASP A 136 2.34 -0.35 3.45
C ASP A 136 2.08 0.62 2.27
N ILE A 137 2.65 1.83 2.31
CA ILE A 137 2.59 2.80 1.19
C ILE A 137 3.36 2.26 -0.02
N LEU A 138 4.56 1.72 0.18
CA LEU A 138 5.34 1.07 -0.89
C LEU A 138 4.54 -0.05 -1.56
N ASP A 139 3.85 -0.89 -0.77
CA ASP A 139 3.02 -1.96 -1.28
C ASP A 139 1.86 -1.45 -2.14
N LEU A 140 1.20 -0.36 -1.72
CA LEU A 140 0.11 0.24 -2.48
C LEU A 140 0.59 0.84 -3.81
N ILE A 141 1.73 1.54 -3.80
CA ILE A 141 2.31 2.13 -5.01
C ILE A 141 2.75 1.04 -5.99
N ASN A 142 3.51 0.05 -5.53
CA ASN A 142 3.98 -1.05 -6.36
C ASN A 142 2.83 -1.90 -6.93
N LEU A 143 1.75 -2.09 -6.15
CA LEU A 143 0.54 -2.75 -6.65
C LEU A 143 -0.16 -1.92 -7.73
N GLU A 144 -0.20 -0.60 -7.59
CA GLU A 144 -0.78 0.28 -8.61
C GLU A 144 0.04 0.26 -9.90
N ILE A 145 1.38 0.28 -9.81
CA ILE A 145 2.27 0.11 -10.96
C ILE A 145 2.02 -1.24 -11.64
N SER A 146 1.89 -2.32 -10.87
CA SER A 146 1.60 -3.66 -11.39
C SER A 146 0.26 -3.71 -12.13
N MET A 147 -0.77 -3.06 -11.57
CA MET A 147 -2.09 -2.98 -12.20
C MET A 147 -2.09 -2.07 -13.44
N TYR A 148 -1.31 -1.00 -13.44
CA TYR A 148 -1.12 -0.16 -14.63
C TYR A 148 -0.53 -0.97 -15.78
N MET A 149 0.51 -1.76 -15.51
CA MET A 149 1.11 -2.65 -16.52
C MET A 149 0.12 -3.70 -17.02
N TYR A 150 -0.68 -4.29 -16.13
CA TYR A 150 -1.78 -5.20 -16.51
C TYR A 150 -2.77 -4.53 -17.48
N HIS A 151 -3.26 -3.33 -17.15
CA HIS A 151 -4.22 -2.61 -17.98
C HIS A 151 -3.64 -2.22 -19.35
N ASN A 152 -2.36 -1.83 -19.40
CA ASN A 152 -1.69 -1.53 -20.66
C ASN A 152 -1.61 -2.77 -21.56
N LEU A 153 -1.19 -3.92 -21.02
CA LEU A 153 -1.15 -5.18 -21.77
C LEU A 153 -2.54 -5.62 -22.25
N GLU A 154 -3.56 -5.47 -21.41
CA GLU A 154 -4.94 -5.81 -21.78
C GLU A 154 -5.45 -4.93 -22.93
N ALA A 155 -5.11 -3.63 -22.92
CA ALA A 155 -5.46 -2.69 -23.99
C ALA A 155 -4.76 -3.06 -25.32
N ILE A 156 -3.47 -3.40 -25.28
CA ILE A 156 -2.72 -3.85 -26.46
C ILE A 156 -3.33 -5.13 -27.03
N TYR A 157 -3.64 -6.10 -26.17
CA TYR A 157 -4.26 -7.36 -26.59
C TYR A 157 -5.63 -7.15 -27.25
N LYS A 158 -6.49 -6.32 -26.64
CA LYS A 158 -7.81 -5.95 -27.20
C LYS A 158 -7.67 -5.29 -28.57
N SER A 159 -6.72 -4.35 -28.72
CA SER A 159 -6.44 -3.67 -30.00
C SER A 159 -6.01 -4.66 -31.10
N ASN A 160 -5.09 -5.58 -30.79
CA ASN A 160 -4.61 -6.58 -31.76
C ASN A 160 -5.71 -7.58 -32.17
N LYS A 161 -6.57 -7.97 -31.23
CA LYS A 161 -7.73 -8.83 -31.52
C LYS A 161 -8.72 -8.14 -32.46
N SER A 162 -9.03 -6.87 -32.23
CA SER A 162 -9.92 -6.09 -33.12
C SER A 162 -9.34 -5.94 -34.53
N ARG A 163 -8.02 -5.78 -34.66
CA ARG A 163 -7.35 -5.70 -35.97
C ARG A 163 -7.37 -7.03 -36.73
N SER A 164 -7.23 -8.15 -36.01
CA SER A 164 -7.33 -9.50 -36.60
C SER A 164 -8.74 -9.84 -37.08
N VAL A 165 -9.79 -9.37 -36.40
CA VAL A 165 -11.19 -9.66 -36.79
C VAL A 165 -11.61 -8.89 -38.04
N LEU A 166 -11.11 -7.67 -38.24
CA LEU A 166 -11.40 -6.88 -39.46
C LEU A 166 -10.71 -7.43 -40.73
N GLN A 167 -9.70 -8.30 -40.57
CA GLN A 167 -8.95 -8.84 -41.69
C GLN A 167 -9.60 -10.11 -42.29
N ASP A 168 -10.52 -10.76 -41.58
CA ASP A 168 -11.13 -12.05 -41.99
C ASP A 168 -12.46 -11.88 -42.77
N ASP A 169 -13.10 -10.70 -42.71
CA ASP A 169 -14.40 -10.45 -43.36
C ASP A 169 -14.30 -9.87 -44.79
N THR A 170 -13.11 -9.81 -45.39
CA THR A 170 -12.97 -9.36 -46.78
C THR A 170 -11.93 -10.20 -47.51
N LEU A 171 -12.36 -11.34 -48.07
CA LEU A 171 -12.13 -11.74 -49.47
C LEU A 171 -12.64 -13.17 -49.71
N ALA A 172 -13.93 -13.28 -50.05
CA ALA A 172 -14.45 -14.40 -50.81
C ALA A 172 -15.38 -13.86 -51.90
N THR A 173 -14.82 -13.24 -52.94
CA THR A 173 -15.40 -13.25 -54.29
C THR A 173 -14.29 -13.02 -55.31
N SER A 174 -14.09 -14.06 -56.11
CA SER A 174 -13.26 -14.17 -57.30
C SER A 174 -13.39 -13.02 -58.30
N LEU A 175 -12.31 -12.71 -59.03
CA LEU A 175 -12.21 -12.90 -60.48
C LEU A 175 -10.78 -12.67 -60.99
N SER A 176 -10.34 -13.61 -61.82
CA SER A 176 -9.13 -13.60 -62.65
C SER A 176 -9.17 -12.48 -63.69
N ILE A 177 -8.00 -11.89 -64.00
CA ILE A 177 -7.55 -11.51 -65.37
C ILE A 177 -6.07 -11.06 -65.31
N SER A 178 -5.39 -11.35 -66.40
CA SER A 178 -3.96 -11.33 -66.74
C SER A 178 -3.18 -10.01 -66.62
N THR A 179 -1.85 -10.18 -66.46
CA THR A 179 -0.70 -9.24 -66.61
C THR A 179 -0.61 -8.61 -68.04
N PRO A 180 0.33 -7.68 -68.40
CA PRO A 180 1.62 -7.37 -67.76
C PRO A 180 2.19 -5.91 -67.85
N THR A 181 3.43 -5.78 -67.31
CA THR A 181 4.61 -4.93 -67.69
C THR A 181 4.87 -3.50 -67.14
N ASP A 182 6.17 -3.33 -66.81
CA ASP A 182 7.06 -2.15 -66.69
C ASP A 182 7.24 -1.51 -65.29
N GLU A 183 8.38 -1.70 -64.61
CA GLU A 183 9.75 -1.13 -64.77
C GLU A 183 9.92 0.30 -64.18
N ASP A 184 11.11 0.52 -63.58
CA ASP A 184 11.68 1.77 -63.02
C ASP A 184 11.51 2.20 -61.54
N VAL A 185 12.46 1.76 -60.70
CA VAL A 185 13.62 2.54 -60.17
C VAL A 185 13.40 3.88 -59.39
N LEU A 186 13.69 3.80 -58.07
CA LEU A 186 14.43 4.71 -57.15
C LEU A 186 13.90 6.11 -56.70
N SER A 187 13.74 6.24 -55.36
CA SER A 187 14.45 7.19 -54.46
C SER A 187 13.61 8.06 -53.50
N VAL A 188 14.05 8.01 -52.23
CA VAL A 188 13.76 8.92 -51.09
C VAL A 188 14.70 10.16 -51.19
N PRO A 189 14.39 11.34 -50.57
CA PRO A 189 15.02 11.65 -49.28
C PRO A 189 14.18 12.50 -48.27
N THR A 190 14.35 12.17 -46.99
CA THR A 190 14.63 12.99 -45.76
C THR A 190 13.91 14.34 -45.46
N ALA A 191 13.45 14.43 -44.20
CA ALA A 191 12.71 15.50 -43.48
C ALA A 191 13.48 16.83 -43.19
N PRO A 192 12.87 17.81 -42.48
CA PRO A 192 13.00 17.83 -41.01
C PRO A 192 11.76 18.28 -40.18
N SER A 193 11.93 18.11 -38.87
CA SER A 193 11.04 18.17 -37.69
C SER A 193 10.69 19.57 -37.13
N GLN A 194 9.54 19.68 -36.44
CA GLN A 194 9.37 20.51 -35.22
C GLN A 194 8.48 19.78 -34.19
N ASN A 195 8.98 19.77 -32.94
CA ASN A 195 8.49 19.06 -31.75
C ASN A 195 7.45 19.88 -30.97
N ASP A 196 6.34 19.24 -30.59
CA ASP A 196 5.57 19.53 -29.37
C ASP A 196 4.95 18.20 -28.89
N GLN A 197 5.47 17.62 -27.80
CA GLN A 197 4.98 16.34 -27.25
C GLN A 197 4.34 16.54 -25.87
N SER A 198 3.02 16.31 -25.84
CA SER A 198 2.19 16.17 -24.64
C SER A 198 2.00 14.68 -24.27
N PHE A 199 1.57 14.44 -23.04
CA PHE A 199 1.52 13.19 -22.25
C PHE A 199 0.73 11.99 -22.84
N SER A 200 0.30 12.04 -24.11
CA SER A 200 -0.55 11.00 -24.72
C SER A 200 0.19 9.99 -25.59
N GLN A 201 1.52 10.08 -25.72
CA GLN A 201 2.20 9.46 -26.87
C GLN A 201 3.57 8.80 -26.61
N GLN A 202 3.77 8.17 -25.46
CA GLN A 202 4.76 7.07 -25.41
C GLN A 202 4.10 5.78 -25.89
N ILE A 203 3.84 5.74 -27.21
CA ILE A 203 3.32 4.58 -27.93
C ILE A 203 4.40 3.50 -27.94
N TRP A 204 4.03 2.32 -27.43
CA TRP A 204 4.74 1.06 -27.62
C TRP A 204 4.77 0.74 -29.13
N ILE A 205 5.93 0.80 -29.79
CA ILE A 205 6.09 0.42 -31.21
C ILE A 205 6.90 -0.88 -31.26
N PRO A 206 6.37 -1.99 -31.81
CA PRO A 206 7.15 -3.19 -32.08
C PRO A 206 7.91 -3.08 -33.41
N GLU A 207 9.18 -3.48 -33.43
CA GLU A 207 9.87 -3.89 -34.66
C GLU A 207 9.39 -5.31 -35.04
N ASP A 208 8.88 -5.46 -36.27
CA ASP A 208 8.48 -6.73 -36.87
C ASP A 208 9.70 -7.47 -37.42
N GLU A 209 9.99 -8.66 -36.89
CA GLU A 209 10.81 -9.64 -37.59
C GLU A 209 9.94 -10.76 -38.18
N LYS A 210 10.15 -10.98 -39.48
CA LYS A 210 9.45 -11.95 -40.33
C LYS A 210 9.53 -13.38 -39.80
N MET A 211 8.40 -14.07 -39.89
CA MET A 211 8.22 -15.49 -39.65
C MET A 211 8.15 -16.22 -41.00
N ASP A 212 9.04 -17.17 -41.24
CA ASP A 212 8.94 -18.12 -42.35
C ASP A 212 8.19 -19.39 -41.89
N SER A 213 7.26 -19.80 -42.74
CA SER A 213 6.35 -20.94 -42.59
C SER A 213 6.95 -22.25 -43.12
N ALA A 214 6.59 -23.40 -42.51
CA ALA A 214 6.31 -24.64 -43.26
C ALA A 214 5.46 -25.64 -42.44
N SER A 215 4.53 -26.28 -43.14
CA SER A 215 3.39 -27.08 -42.67
C SER A 215 3.71 -28.61 -42.53
N PRO A 216 2.78 -29.56 -42.78
CA PRO A 216 1.90 -30.20 -41.78
C PRO A 216 2.02 -31.74 -41.77
N ARG A 217 1.44 -32.43 -40.77
CA ARG A 217 1.02 -33.84 -40.98
C ARG A 217 -0.10 -34.28 -40.03
N SER A 218 -1.16 -34.80 -40.64
CA SER A 218 -2.40 -35.24 -40.02
C SER A 218 -2.43 -36.74 -39.70
N SER A 219 -3.34 -37.10 -38.77
CA SER A 219 -4.17 -38.33 -38.71
C SER A 219 -3.66 -39.53 -37.86
N PRO A 220 -4.53 -40.50 -37.47
CA PRO A 220 -5.88 -40.39 -36.87
C PRO A 220 -6.24 -41.49 -35.80
N SER A 221 -7.47 -41.42 -35.24
CA SER A 221 -8.36 -42.54 -34.75
C SER A 221 -8.00 -43.26 -33.41
N THR A 222 -8.88 -43.77 -32.52
CA THR A 222 -10.35 -43.92 -32.38
C THR A 222 -10.70 -44.50 -30.99
N THR A 223 -11.98 -44.35 -30.55
CA THR A 223 -12.80 -45.21 -29.62
C THR A 223 -12.38 -45.29 -28.14
N LEU A 224 -13.22 -45.49 -27.11
CA LEU A 224 -14.58 -46.03 -26.93
C LEU A 224 -15.11 -45.61 -25.53
N PHE A 225 -16.43 -45.60 -25.36
CA PHE A 225 -17.16 -45.33 -24.10
C PHE A 225 -16.95 -46.40 -23.01
N THR A 226 -16.91 -46.00 -21.73
CA THR A 226 -17.60 -46.69 -20.62
C THR A 226 -17.80 -45.76 -19.41
N SER A 227 -18.92 -45.98 -18.71
CA SER A 227 -19.44 -45.26 -17.55
C SER A 227 -18.65 -45.48 -16.25
N GLU A 228 -18.96 -44.59 -15.28
CA GLU A 228 -18.89 -44.76 -13.82
C GLU A 228 -17.63 -44.27 -13.06
N THR A 229 -17.82 -43.13 -12.37
CA THR A 229 -17.65 -42.97 -10.91
C THR A 229 -16.40 -42.20 -10.38
N TYR A 230 -16.71 -41.14 -9.60
CA TYR A 230 -15.90 -40.27 -8.72
C TYR A 230 -14.96 -39.21 -9.31
N LEU A 231 -15.19 -37.93 -8.96
CA LEU A 231 -14.35 -37.04 -8.12
C LEU A 231 -14.75 -35.55 -8.29
N PRO A 232 -14.62 -34.71 -7.24
CA PRO A 232 -15.01 -33.30 -7.30
C PRO A 232 -14.09 -32.54 -8.25
N THR A 233 -14.69 -31.86 -9.23
CA THR A 233 -13.98 -31.06 -10.21
C THR A 233 -13.27 -29.90 -9.51
N PRO A 234 -11.95 -29.70 -9.67
CA PRO A 234 -11.27 -28.53 -9.13
C PRO A 234 -11.79 -27.27 -9.83
N LEU A 235 -11.95 -26.20 -9.04
CA LEU A 235 -12.54 -24.88 -9.37
C LEU A 235 -11.80 -24.06 -10.46
N TYR A 236 -11.21 -24.68 -11.47
CA TYR A 236 -10.47 -23.97 -12.53
C TYR A 236 -11.23 -23.78 -13.85
N LEU A 237 -12.52 -24.10 -13.89
CA LEU A 237 -13.37 -23.83 -15.05
C LEU A 237 -14.62 -23.10 -14.58
N SER A 238 -14.48 -21.82 -14.27
CA SER A 238 -15.61 -20.89 -14.23
C SER A 238 -15.52 -19.95 -15.44
N PRO A 239 -16.64 -19.66 -16.15
CA PRO A 239 -16.62 -18.88 -17.37
C PRO A 239 -16.09 -17.46 -17.13
N GLN A 240 -15.21 -17.02 -18.02
CA GLN A 240 -14.87 -15.62 -18.25
C GLN A 240 -16.16 -14.82 -18.44
N ASP A 241 -16.31 -13.77 -17.64
CA ASP A 241 -16.93 -12.48 -17.97
C ASP A 241 -17.60 -11.90 -16.72
N SER A 242 -16.78 -11.24 -15.88
CA SER A 242 -17.23 -10.03 -15.19
C SER A 242 -16.16 -9.31 -14.39
N ASN A 243 -14.96 -9.84 -14.11
CA ASN A 243 -14.00 -9.15 -13.22
C ASN A 243 -12.51 -9.58 -13.41
N SER A 244 -11.97 -9.61 -14.64
CA SER A 244 -10.57 -10.01 -14.91
C SER A 244 -9.51 -9.19 -14.15
N SER A 245 -9.68 -7.87 -14.11
CA SER A 245 -8.82 -6.93 -13.36
C SER A 245 -8.89 -7.16 -11.84
N SER A 246 -10.09 -7.36 -11.32
CA SER A 246 -10.36 -7.67 -9.91
C SER A 246 -9.68 -8.97 -9.48
N GLN A 247 -9.79 -10.00 -10.31
CA GLN A 247 -9.16 -11.30 -10.09
C GLN A 247 -7.63 -11.18 -10.16
N ALA A 248 -7.10 -10.41 -11.12
CA ALA A 248 -5.68 -10.12 -11.21
C ALA A 248 -5.17 -9.46 -9.92
N ARG A 249 -5.84 -8.41 -9.43
CA ARG A 249 -5.46 -7.70 -8.20
C ARG A 249 -5.49 -8.61 -6.97
N THR A 250 -6.57 -9.38 -6.76
CA THR A 250 -6.67 -10.32 -5.64
C THR A 250 -5.57 -11.39 -5.71
N SER A 251 -5.26 -11.89 -6.91
CA SER A 251 -4.20 -12.88 -7.10
C SER A 251 -2.80 -12.32 -6.81
N LEU A 252 -2.53 -11.06 -7.19
CA LEU A 252 -1.29 -10.36 -6.86
C LEU A 252 -1.16 -10.13 -5.36
N GLN A 253 -2.25 -9.71 -4.69
CA GLN A 253 -2.26 -9.55 -3.24
C GLN A 253 -2.02 -10.87 -2.50
N ALA A 254 -2.63 -11.97 -2.97
CA ALA A 254 -2.41 -13.30 -2.39
C ALA A 254 -0.96 -13.78 -2.58
N LEU A 255 -0.37 -13.52 -3.75
CA LEU A 255 1.03 -13.81 -4.03
C LEU A 255 1.95 -13.02 -3.09
N LEU A 256 1.70 -11.74 -2.88
CA LEU A 256 2.49 -10.90 -1.98
C LEU A 256 2.34 -11.31 -0.51
N ALA A 257 1.15 -11.75 -0.10
CA ALA A 257 0.91 -12.27 1.24
C ALA A 257 1.68 -13.57 1.54
N SER A 258 2.14 -14.28 0.52
CA SER A 258 2.97 -15.49 0.69
C SER A 258 4.44 -15.19 0.97
N SER A 259 4.90 -13.96 0.75
CA SER A 259 6.29 -13.55 1.03
C SER A 259 6.39 -12.68 2.28
N SER A 260 7.44 -12.92 3.07
CA SER A 260 7.80 -12.11 4.25
C SER A 260 9.13 -11.38 4.09
N SER A 261 9.71 -11.35 2.87
CA SER A 261 11.01 -10.70 2.65
C SER A 261 10.89 -9.17 2.61
N HIS A 262 11.93 -8.48 3.08
CA HIS A 262 12.02 -7.02 3.02
C HIS A 262 12.05 -6.49 1.58
N ASN A 263 12.62 -7.27 0.65
CA ASN A 263 12.68 -6.95 -0.78
C ASN A 263 11.66 -7.75 -1.61
N LYS A 264 10.51 -8.09 -1.02
CA LYS A 264 9.50 -8.98 -1.64
C LYS A 264 9.09 -8.61 -3.05
N TRP A 265 9.10 -7.33 -3.43
CA TRP A 265 8.74 -6.89 -4.77
C TRP A 265 9.81 -7.20 -5.82
N GLU A 266 11.08 -7.14 -5.43
CA GLU A 266 12.20 -7.53 -6.29
C GLU A 266 12.24 -9.04 -6.45
N ASP A 267 12.14 -9.77 -5.33
CA ASP A 267 12.15 -11.24 -5.30
C ASP A 267 10.97 -11.86 -6.08
N MET A 268 9.80 -11.22 -6.00
CA MET A 268 8.56 -11.71 -6.59
C MET A 268 8.30 -11.14 -8.00
N SER A 269 9.19 -10.28 -8.53
CA SER A 269 9.01 -9.60 -9.82
C SER A 269 8.72 -10.57 -10.97
N SER A 270 9.45 -11.69 -11.05
CA SER A 270 9.21 -12.75 -12.04
C SER A 270 7.84 -13.41 -11.87
N ASN A 271 7.41 -13.67 -10.63
CA ASN A 271 6.11 -14.28 -10.34
C ASN A 271 4.95 -13.31 -10.62
N ILE A 272 5.12 -12.02 -10.32
CA ILE A 272 4.17 -10.96 -10.66
C ILE A 272 4.02 -10.86 -12.19
N SER A 273 5.14 -10.87 -12.92
CA SER A 273 5.16 -10.85 -14.38
C SER A 273 4.38 -12.02 -14.97
N LEU A 274 4.64 -13.23 -14.46
CA LEU A 274 3.93 -14.45 -14.86
C LEU A 274 2.43 -14.36 -14.55
N GLN A 275 2.06 -13.84 -13.38
CA GLN A 275 0.67 -13.73 -12.96
C GLN A 275 -0.12 -12.72 -13.79
N ILE A 276 0.50 -11.56 -14.10
CA ILE A 276 -0.08 -10.56 -15.01
C ILE A 276 -0.27 -11.16 -16.41
N LEU A 277 0.71 -11.89 -16.93
CA LEU A 277 0.62 -12.48 -18.26
C LEU A 277 -0.47 -13.56 -18.34
N ARG A 278 -0.55 -14.44 -17.33
CA ARG A 278 -1.60 -15.48 -17.22
C ARG A 278 -3.01 -14.89 -17.19
N THR A 279 -3.18 -13.74 -16.54
CA THR A 279 -4.49 -13.08 -16.40
C THR A 279 -4.87 -12.22 -17.61
N THR A 280 -3.95 -11.96 -18.54
CA THR A 280 -4.16 -11.06 -19.71
C THR A 280 -4.27 -11.82 -21.05
N SER A 281 -4.27 -13.16 -21.06
CA SER A 281 -4.37 -14.01 -22.27
C SER A 281 -3.38 -13.67 -23.40
N THR A 282 -2.27 -13.00 -23.06
CA THR A 282 -1.24 -12.53 -24.00
C THR A 282 -0.22 -13.64 -24.28
N PRO A 283 0.36 -13.74 -25.50
CA PRO A 283 1.35 -14.76 -25.82
C PRO A 283 2.60 -14.72 -24.92
N MET A 284 3.15 -15.91 -24.63
CA MET A 284 4.27 -16.11 -23.70
C MET A 284 5.57 -15.38 -24.08
N ASN A 285 5.70 -14.98 -25.36
CA ASN A 285 6.88 -14.29 -25.90
C ASN A 285 7.11 -12.89 -25.29
N ARG A 286 6.11 -12.30 -24.61
CA ARG A 286 6.24 -10.99 -23.96
C ARG A 286 6.74 -11.04 -22.52
N LEU A 287 6.91 -12.23 -21.93
CA LEU A 287 7.33 -12.38 -20.53
C LEU A 287 8.69 -11.72 -20.21
N PRO A 288 9.78 -11.94 -20.98
CA PRO A 288 11.09 -11.40 -20.61
C PRO A 288 11.13 -9.87 -20.65
N ILE A 289 10.34 -9.28 -21.54
CA ILE A 289 10.20 -7.82 -21.67
C ILE A 289 9.46 -7.26 -20.46
N LEU A 290 8.34 -7.89 -20.08
CA LEU A 290 7.54 -7.49 -18.92
C LEU A 290 8.35 -7.57 -17.62
N GLU A 291 9.10 -8.65 -17.44
CA GLU A 291 9.97 -8.87 -16.28
C GLU A 291 11.04 -7.78 -16.17
N LYS A 292 11.72 -7.46 -17.29
CA LYS A 292 12.70 -6.37 -17.34
C LYS A 292 12.10 -5.02 -16.94
N TYR A 293 10.88 -4.71 -17.40
CA TYR A 293 10.21 -3.45 -17.05
C TYR A 293 9.74 -3.42 -15.59
N LEU A 294 9.20 -4.52 -15.07
CA LEU A 294 8.77 -4.58 -13.68
C LEU A 294 9.97 -4.47 -12.72
N ILE A 295 11.09 -5.11 -13.02
CA ILE A 295 12.34 -4.92 -12.26
C ILE A 295 12.81 -3.46 -12.30
N LEU A 296 12.63 -2.77 -13.44
CA LEU A 296 13.05 -1.37 -13.58
C LEU A 296 12.15 -0.40 -12.78
N TYR A 297 10.86 -0.71 -12.63
CA TYR A 297 9.87 0.21 -12.06
C TYR A 297 9.48 -0.09 -10.61
N LEU A 298 9.45 -1.36 -10.21
CA LEU A 298 9.06 -1.74 -8.84
C LEU A 298 10.14 -1.34 -7.85
N SER A 299 9.73 -0.75 -6.72
CA SER A 299 10.62 -0.31 -5.64
C SER A 299 11.75 0.64 -6.05
N ASN A 300 11.68 1.23 -7.26
CA ASN A 300 12.71 2.11 -7.77
C ASN A 300 12.27 3.58 -7.71
N SER A 301 12.67 4.25 -6.63
CA SER A 301 12.37 5.66 -6.37
C SER A 301 12.93 6.64 -7.42
N ASN A 302 13.84 6.20 -8.29
CA ASN A 302 14.39 7.04 -9.38
C ASN A 302 13.62 6.90 -10.70
N SER A 303 12.70 5.94 -10.80
CA SER A 303 11.90 5.76 -12.00
C SER A 303 10.84 6.86 -12.12
N LYS A 304 10.71 7.44 -13.32
CA LYS A 304 9.65 8.43 -13.60
C LYS A 304 8.25 7.85 -13.37
N VAL A 305 8.03 6.59 -13.77
CA VAL A 305 6.76 5.88 -13.59
C VAL A 305 6.43 5.72 -12.09
N TYR A 306 7.46 5.48 -11.28
CA TYR A 306 7.31 5.35 -9.84
C TYR A 306 6.92 6.70 -9.20
N LEU A 307 7.61 7.78 -9.58
CA LEU A 307 7.32 9.12 -9.08
C LEU A 307 5.94 9.63 -9.51
N GLU A 308 5.50 9.31 -10.73
CA GLU A 308 4.14 9.61 -11.20
C GLU A 308 3.09 8.83 -10.39
N ALA A 309 3.31 7.54 -10.13
CA ALA A 309 2.41 6.74 -9.30
C ALA A 309 2.37 7.22 -7.83
N GLU A 310 3.51 7.67 -7.29
CA GLU A 310 3.59 8.28 -5.95
C GLU A 310 2.81 9.61 -5.90
N ALA A 311 2.91 10.45 -6.94
CA ALA A 311 2.15 11.69 -7.04
C ALA A 311 0.63 11.44 -7.13
N ASP A 312 0.20 10.45 -7.91
CA ASP A 312 -1.20 10.04 -8.00
C ASP A 312 -1.74 9.50 -6.67
N PHE A 313 -0.92 8.74 -5.93
CA PHE A 313 -1.25 8.29 -4.58
C PHE A 313 -1.45 9.48 -3.63
N LEU A 314 -0.52 10.45 -3.63
CA LEU A 314 -0.62 11.66 -2.82
C LEU A 314 -1.86 12.50 -3.15
N ALA A 315 -2.18 12.65 -4.44
CA ALA A 315 -3.36 13.39 -4.88
C ALA A 315 -4.67 12.78 -4.34
N LYS A 316 -4.72 11.45 -4.18
CA LYS A 316 -5.86 10.73 -3.59
C LYS A 316 -5.83 10.77 -2.05
N LEU A 317 -4.64 10.70 -1.44
CA LEU A 317 -4.45 10.64 0.02
C LEU A 317 -4.76 11.97 0.73
N LEU A 318 -4.22 13.08 0.21
CA LEU A 318 -4.25 14.38 0.89
C LEU A 318 -5.67 14.91 1.18
N PRO A 319 -6.67 14.81 0.28
CA PRO A 319 -8.03 15.25 0.57
C PRO A 319 -8.68 14.47 1.73
N GLU A 320 -8.52 13.15 1.75
CA GLU A 320 -9.05 12.30 2.82
C GLU A 320 -8.34 12.57 4.14
N LEU A 321 -7.01 12.73 4.11
CA LEU A 321 -6.24 13.12 5.27
C LEU A 321 -6.69 14.47 5.82
N GLN A 322 -6.91 15.48 4.98
CA GLN A 322 -7.36 16.80 5.41
C GLN A 322 -8.72 16.71 6.12
N ARG A 323 -9.65 15.91 5.59
CA ARG A 323 -10.96 15.66 6.21
C ARG A 323 -10.81 15.00 7.58
N LEU A 324 -9.94 14.00 7.70
CA LEU A 324 -9.67 13.28 8.94
C LEU A 324 -8.97 14.17 9.98
N VAL A 325 -7.99 14.97 9.58
CA VAL A 325 -7.29 15.93 10.44
C VAL A 325 -8.28 16.95 11.01
N LYS A 326 -9.15 17.53 10.17
CA LYS A 326 -10.22 18.43 10.65
C LYS A 326 -11.13 17.74 11.68
N LYS A 327 -11.51 16.48 11.43
CA LYS A 327 -12.35 15.69 12.36
C LYS A 327 -11.64 15.42 13.68
N TYR A 328 -10.40 14.95 13.66
CA TYR A 328 -9.68 14.48 14.85
C TYR A 328 -9.07 15.61 15.69
N THR A 329 -8.84 16.78 15.10
CA THR A 329 -8.30 17.94 15.83
C THR A 329 -9.15 18.30 17.05
N SER A 330 -10.49 18.25 16.92
CA SER A 330 -11.43 18.59 17.99
C SER A 330 -11.74 17.45 18.98
N LEU A 331 -11.26 16.22 18.75
CA LEU A 331 -11.60 15.07 19.60
C LEU A 331 -10.65 14.91 20.79
N THR A 332 -11.12 14.36 21.90
CA THR A 332 -10.25 14.02 23.04
C THR A 332 -9.37 12.80 22.73
N GLY A 333 -8.30 12.58 23.51
CA GLY A 333 -7.43 11.39 23.34
C GLY A 333 -8.21 10.08 23.45
N GLN A 334 -9.19 10.02 24.36
CA GLN A 334 -10.08 8.86 24.49
C GLN A 334 -10.97 8.66 23.25
N GLN A 335 -11.54 9.73 22.69
CA GLN A 335 -12.36 9.65 21.48
C GLN A 335 -11.53 9.22 20.25
N ILE A 336 -10.28 9.66 20.15
CA ILE A 336 -9.36 9.20 19.10
C ILE A 336 -9.05 7.71 19.29
N PHE A 337 -8.80 7.27 20.52
CA PHE A 337 -8.57 5.86 20.82
C PHE A 337 -9.80 5.00 20.49
N GLU A 338 -10.99 5.44 20.87
CA GLU A 338 -12.25 4.76 20.54
C GLU A 338 -12.43 4.69 19.02
N ALA A 339 -12.19 5.78 18.29
CA ALA A 339 -12.27 5.78 16.82
C ALA A 339 -11.24 4.87 16.15
N ALA A 340 -10.06 4.68 16.75
CA ALA A 340 -9.02 3.79 16.25
C ALA A 340 -9.26 2.31 16.57
N THR A 341 -10.03 2.02 17.62
CA THR A 341 -10.24 0.66 18.13
C THR A 341 -11.65 0.13 17.92
N SER A 342 -12.61 1.00 17.61
CA SER A 342 -13.94 0.61 17.18
C SER A 342 -13.82 -0.11 15.84
N SER A 343 -14.06 -1.43 15.85
CA SER A 343 -14.09 -2.24 14.64
C SER A 343 -15.05 -1.60 13.64
N ASN A 344 -14.55 -1.17 12.48
CA ASN A 344 -15.44 -0.90 11.34
C ASN A 344 -16.19 -2.21 11.06
N PRO A 345 -17.54 -2.21 11.02
CA PRO A 345 -18.27 -3.42 10.70
C PRO A 345 -17.88 -3.85 9.29
N VAL A 346 -17.25 -5.02 9.19
CA VAL A 346 -17.00 -5.72 7.94
C VAL A 346 -18.35 -5.91 7.26
N LEU A 347 -18.66 -5.07 6.26
CA LEU A 347 -19.82 -5.29 5.40
C LEU A 347 -19.53 -6.52 4.52
N GLY A 348 -20.53 -7.41 4.45
CA GLY A 348 -20.50 -8.66 3.69
C GLY A 348 -20.33 -8.48 2.17
N PRO A 349 -20.31 -9.61 1.44
CA PRO A 349 -19.84 -9.65 0.06
C PRO A 349 -20.91 -9.14 -0.92
N ILE A 350 -20.66 -7.99 -1.57
CA ILE A 350 -21.34 -7.60 -2.81
C ILE A 350 -20.31 -7.02 -3.80
N ASP A 351 -20.20 -7.70 -4.94
CA ASP A 351 -19.23 -7.50 -6.03
C ASP A 351 -19.28 -6.11 -6.69
N ARG A 352 -18.11 -5.65 -7.16
CA ARG A 352 -17.76 -4.38 -7.83
C ARG A 352 -17.76 -3.08 -7.01
N ILE A 353 -18.82 -2.72 -6.28
CA ILE A 353 -18.75 -1.52 -5.39
C ILE A 353 -17.71 -1.76 -4.30
N ALA A 354 -17.61 -3.01 -3.84
CA ALA A 354 -16.64 -3.44 -2.83
C ALA A 354 -15.18 -3.21 -3.20
N GLN A 355 -14.76 -3.05 -4.47
CA GLN A 355 -13.34 -2.90 -4.82
C GLN A 355 -12.85 -1.46 -4.98
N LEU A 356 -13.67 -0.56 -5.53
CA LEU A 356 -13.47 0.87 -5.31
C LEU A 356 -13.51 1.16 -3.81
N ASN A 357 -14.38 0.46 -3.06
CA ASN A 357 -14.30 0.43 -1.62
C ASN A 357 -12.94 -0.11 -1.15
N VAL A 358 -12.47 -1.31 -1.50
CA VAL A 358 -11.20 -1.87 -0.97
C VAL A 358 -9.98 -0.99 -1.24
N GLN A 359 -9.82 -0.40 -2.43
CA GLN A 359 -8.71 0.53 -2.70
C GLN A 359 -8.87 1.82 -1.89
N LYS A 360 -10.09 2.35 -1.84
CA LYS A 360 -10.41 3.51 -1.00
C LYS A 360 -10.29 3.19 0.49
N ASP A 361 -10.52 1.96 0.90
CA ASP A 361 -10.52 1.47 2.28
C ASP A 361 -9.07 1.28 2.73
N ASN A 362 -8.20 0.72 1.89
CA ASN A 362 -6.76 0.64 2.15
C ASN A 362 -6.13 2.04 2.19
N LEU A 363 -6.49 2.92 1.24
CA LEU A 363 -6.04 4.32 1.25
C LEU A 363 -6.55 5.06 2.49
N LEU A 364 -7.81 4.83 2.88
CA LEU A 364 -8.44 5.44 4.04
C LEU A 364 -7.85 4.91 5.35
N ASP A 365 -7.47 3.64 5.42
CA ASP A 365 -6.74 3.06 6.55
C ASP A 365 -5.40 3.78 6.74
N ILE A 366 -4.63 3.93 5.65
CA ILE A 366 -3.36 4.67 5.66
C ILE A 366 -3.59 6.13 6.07
N ALA A 367 -4.57 6.82 5.49
CA ALA A 367 -4.92 8.19 5.86
C ALA A 367 -5.33 8.31 7.34
N THR A 368 -6.08 7.32 7.86
CA THR A 368 -6.53 7.27 9.25
C THR A 368 -5.36 7.06 10.20
N ARG A 369 -4.43 6.15 9.88
CA ARG A 369 -3.21 5.91 10.65
C ARG A 369 -2.32 7.15 10.66
N ILE A 370 -2.12 7.79 9.51
CA ILE A 370 -1.37 9.05 9.41
C ILE A 370 -2.03 10.12 10.29
N ALA A 371 -3.35 10.29 10.19
CA ALA A 371 -4.06 11.29 10.98
C ALA A 371 -3.96 11.01 12.49
N HIS A 372 -4.13 9.75 12.93
CA HIS A 372 -4.01 9.38 14.33
C HIS A 372 -2.61 9.63 14.88
N ILE A 373 -1.56 9.12 14.20
CA ILE A 373 -0.17 9.32 14.62
C ILE A 373 0.15 10.82 14.61
N GLY A 374 -0.16 11.51 13.52
CA GLY A 374 0.16 12.92 13.35
C GLY A 374 -0.53 13.82 14.38
N ILE A 375 -1.81 13.60 14.70
CA ILE A 375 -2.53 14.41 15.70
C ILE A 375 -1.99 14.17 17.11
N LEU A 376 -1.72 12.91 17.47
CA LEU A 376 -1.16 12.59 18.80
C LEU A 376 0.26 13.15 18.94
N HIS A 377 1.09 12.98 17.92
CA HIS A 377 2.43 13.54 17.86
C HIS A 377 2.40 15.07 17.95
N TRP A 378 1.52 15.73 17.20
CA TRP A 378 1.34 17.18 17.26
C TRP A 378 0.95 17.65 18.67
N ARG A 379 0.05 16.95 19.36
CA ARG A 379 -0.35 17.32 20.73
C ARG A 379 0.80 17.28 21.72
N VAL A 380 1.73 16.34 21.57
CA VAL A 380 2.90 16.22 22.44
C VAL A 380 3.95 17.25 22.05
N TRP A 381 4.35 17.31 20.78
CA TRP A 381 5.56 18.00 20.33
C TRP A 381 5.35 19.43 19.83
N ALA A 382 4.16 19.79 19.34
CA ALA A 382 3.91 21.15 18.86
C ALA A 382 4.22 22.23 19.91
N PRO A 383 3.74 22.15 21.17
CA PRO A 383 4.07 23.18 22.17
C PRO A 383 5.53 23.12 22.64
N LEU A 384 6.24 22.01 22.41
CA LEU A 384 7.62 21.83 22.88
C LEU A 384 8.66 22.25 21.85
N VAL A 385 8.34 22.08 20.57
CA VAL A 385 9.28 22.18 19.45
C VAL A 385 8.66 23.02 18.33
N TYR A 386 7.60 22.55 17.66
CA TYR A 386 7.19 23.16 16.38
C TYR A 386 6.57 24.56 16.47
N LEU A 387 5.98 24.92 17.61
CA LEU A 387 5.42 26.25 17.84
C LEU A 387 6.39 27.19 18.58
N TYR A 388 7.53 26.67 19.04
CA TYR A 388 8.51 27.44 19.78
C TYR A 388 9.36 28.25 18.79
N ASP A 389 9.18 29.58 18.77
CA ASP A 389 10.00 30.47 17.95
C ASP A 389 11.25 30.87 18.74
N LYS A 390 12.40 30.30 18.38
CA LYS A 390 13.71 30.55 19.02
C LYS A 390 14.10 32.04 19.00
N SER A 391 13.51 32.85 18.12
CA SER A 391 13.72 34.31 18.02
C SER A 391 13.22 35.08 19.24
N THR A 392 12.16 34.62 19.91
CA THR A 392 11.58 35.35 21.05
C THR A 392 12.45 35.26 22.31
N THR A 393 13.20 34.17 22.49
CA THR A 393 14.01 33.93 23.69
C THR A 393 15.41 34.53 23.60
N GLU A 394 15.96 34.72 22.41
CA GLU A 394 17.22 35.46 22.25
C GLU A 394 17.02 36.96 22.44
N GLU A 395 15.90 37.53 21.96
CA GLU A 395 15.52 38.92 22.24
C GLU A 395 15.22 39.16 23.73
N GLU A 396 14.55 38.23 24.43
CA GLU A 396 14.33 38.35 25.89
C GLU A 396 15.61 38.18 26.71
N LYS A 397 16.57 37.35 26.26
CA LYS A 397 17.87 37.23 26.93
C LYS A 397 18.73 38.48 26.72
N ASP A 398 18.78 39.02 25.51
CA ASP A 398 19.52 40.24 25.21
C ASP A 398 18.89 41.49 25.85
N ALA A 399 17.56 41.54 25.99
CA ALA A 399 16.86 42.61 26.71
C ALA A 399 17.01 42.51 28.24
N SER A 400 17.37 41.34 28.78
CA SER A 400 17.66 41.16 30.21
C SER A 400 19.13 41.38 30.59
N MET A 401 20.01 41.41 29.58
CA MET A 401 21.45 41.67 29.71
C MET A 401 21.86 43.09 29.30
N SER A 402 20.91 43.90 28.80
CA SER A 402 21.03 45.34 28.54
C SER A 402 20.36 46.13 29.66
#